data_AF-A0A6N6S497-F1
#
_entry.id   AF-A0A6N6S497-F1
#
_cell.length_a   1.000
_cell.length_b   1.000
_cell.length_c   1.000
_cell.angle_alpha   90.00
_cell.angle_beta   90.00
_cell.angle_gamma   90.00
#
_symmetry.space_group_name_H-M   'P 1'
#
loop_
_entity.id
_entity.type
_entity.pdbx_description
1 polymer ?
#
loop_
_entity_poly.entity_id
_entity_poly.type
_entity_poly.pdbx_seq_one_letter_code
_entity_poly.pdbx_strand_id
1 'polypeptide(L)'
;MNRLVLKAVIPYLSVLLLGLASFSPGAKAVNIGIVFDGPSDINDKALGAYKKEISDLTEGEFTVRFPEDKIITADWTTTGVQEAIDRQLTDPGVDILITLGVIGSTEIAVRSGLPKPAIAPWVIDPVLLGLTPAEGGGSGVRNLYYLSKPKILG
;
A
#
# COMPACT_ATOMS: atom_id res chain seq x y z
N MET A 1 52.92 -4.06 32.34
CA MET A 1 51.73 -3.31 31.89
C MET A 1 50.85 -3.02 33.11
N ASN A 2 50.70 -1.75 33.49
CA ASN A 2 50.16 -1.34 34.80
C ASN A 2 48.68 -1.76 34.96
N ARG A 3 48.35 -2.45 36.07
CA ARG A 3 46.97 -2.84 36.41
C ARG A 3 46.00 -1.64 36.49
N LEU A 4 46.52 -0.43 36.67
CA LEU A 4 45.76 0.83 36.62
C LEU A 4 45.30 1.22 35.20
N VAL A 5 46.13 0.98 34.17
CA VAL A 5 45.80 1.34 32.78
C VAL A 5 44.71 0.41 32.24
N LEU A 6 44.75 -0.87 32.62
CA LEU A 6 43.74 -1.85 32.20
C LEU A 6 42.34 -1.52 32.74
N LYS A 7 42.22 -0.99 33.97
CA LYS A 7 40.93 -0.60 34.57
C LYS A 7 40.34 0.67 33.97
N ALA A 8 41.16 1.56 33.43
CA ALA A 8 40.72 2.81 32.83
C ALA A 8 40.20 2.65 31.38
N VAL A 9 40.64 1.60 30.66
CA VAL A 9 40.24 1.35 29.26
C VAL A 9 38.95 0.53 29.16
N ILE A 10 38.67 -0.34 30.14
CA ILE A 10 37.48 -1.19 30.20
C ILE A 10 36.15 -0.42 30.04
N PRO A 11 35.88 0.71 30.72
CA PRO A 11 34.61 1.41 30.55
C PRO A 11 34.46 2.03 29.15
N TYR A 12 35.56 2.46 28.52
CA TYR A 12 35.53 3.00 27.15
C TYR A 12 35.30 1.90 26.11
N LEU A 13 35.84 0.70 26.33
CA LEU A 13 35.61 -0.46 25.47
C LEU A 13 34.15 -0.94 25.55
N SER A 14 33.52 -0.86 26.73
CA SER A 14 32.09 -1.15 26.93
C SER A 14 31.17 -0.14 26.23
N VAL A 15 31.48 1.16 26.27
CA VAL A 15 30.71 2.20 25.56
C VAL A 15 30.84 2.06 24.04
N LEU A 16 32.00 1.62 23.54
CA LEU A 16 32.22 1.38 22.11
C LEU A 16 31.46 0.15 21.58
N LEU A 17 31.31 -0.91 22.41
CA LEU A 17 30.56 -2.13 22.06
C LEU A 17 29.04 -1.93 22.06
N LEU A 18 28.51 -1.01 22.89
CA LEU A 18 27.08 -0.66 22.90
C LEU A 18 26.65 0.18 21.68
N GLY A 19 27.58 0.87 21.01
CA GLY A 19 27.32 1.62 19.77
C GLY A 19 27.21 0.76 18.51
N LEU A 20 27.59 -0.52 18.58
CA LEU A 20 27.52 -1.47 17.45
C LEU A 20 26.23 -2.29 17.42
N ALA A 21 25.32 -2.08 18.37
CA ALA A 21 23.94 -2.53 18.23
C ALA A 21 23.24 -1.62 17.21
N SER A 22 23.58 -1.82 15.94
CA SER A 22 22.84 -1.28 14.80
C SER A 22 21.38 -1.71 14.96
N PHE A 23 20.55 -0.80 15.47
CA PHE A 23 19.13 -0.84 15.23
C PHE A 23 18.99 -0.70 13.70
N SER A 24 18.92 -1.82 12.99
CA SER A 24 18.31 -1.79 11.66
C SER A 24 16.85 -1.49 11.94
N PRO A 25 16.32 -0.30 11.61
CA PRO A 25 14.89 -0.12 11.63
C PRO A 25 14.38 -1.16 10.62
N GLY A 26 13.77 -2.24 11.10
CA GLY A 26 13.10 -3.17 10.20
C GLY A 26 12.19 -2.32 9.31
N ALA A 27 12.25 -2.56 7.99
CA ALA A 27 11.46 -1.79 7.03
C ALA A 27 10.02 -1.65 7.58
N LYS A 28 9.54 -0.40 7.73
CA LYS A 28 8.24 -0.13 8.34
C LYS A 28 7.21 -1.02 7.64
N ALA A 29 6.48 -1.82 8.42
CA ALA A 29 5.46 -2.67 7.85
C ALA A 29 4.38 -1.81 7.18
N VAL A 30 3.97 -2.18 5.97
CA VAL A 30 2.94 -1.51 5.17
C VAL A 30 1.67 -2.36 5.24
N ASN A 31 0.63 -1.81 5.84
CA ASN A 31 -0.67 -2.47 5.91
C ASN A 31 -1.51 -2.07 4.68
N ILE A 32 -1.91 -3.08 3.90
CA ILE A 32 -2.75 -2.89 2.72
C ILE A 32 -4.21 -3.17 3.08
N GLY A 33 -5.06 -2.17 2.87
CA GLY A 33 -6.50 -2.30 2.89
C GLY A 33 -7.03 -2.68 1.51
N ILE A 34 -8.02 -3.56 1.47
CA ILE A 34 -8.62 -4.08 0.23
C ILE A 34 -10.13 -3.87 0.29
N VAL A 35 -10.71 -3.39 -0.80
CA VAL A 35 -12.17 -3.30 -1.00
C VAL A 35 -12.55 -4.08 -2.26
N PHE A 36 -13.48 -5.03 -2.13
CA PHE A 36 -14.19 -5.64 -3.24
C PHE A 36 -15.56 -4.96 -3.42
N ASP A 37 -16.00 -4.83 -4.67
CA ASP A 37 -17.29 -4.20 -5.00
C ASP A 37 -18.48 -4.93 -4.36
N GLY A 38 -18.40 -6.26 -4.23
CA GLY A 38 -19.42 -7.04 -3.55
C GLY A 38 -19.10 -8.54 -3.52
N PRO A 39 -20.01 -9.37 -2.96
CA PRO A 39 -19.77 -10.80 -2.81
C PRO A 39 -19.64 -11.49 -4.17
N SER A 40 -18.64 -12.36 -4.31
CA SER A 40 -18.41 -13.15 -5.51
C SER A 40 -17.58 -14.39 -5.21
N ASP A 41 -17.87 -15.49 -5.92
CA ASP A 41 -17.13 -16.75 -5.81
C ASP A 41 -15.65 -16.62 -6.20
N ILE A 42 -15.27 -15.56 -6.93
CA ILE A 42 -13.89 -15.32 -7.36
C ILE A 42 -13.07 -14.54 -6.34
N ASN A 43 -13.68 -13.91 -5.34
CA ASN A 43 -13.00 -12.95 -4.45
C ASN A 43 -11.83 -13.60 -3.71
N ASP A 44 -12.02 -14.79 -3.14
CA ASP A 44 -10.97 -15.50 -2.40
C ASP A 44 -9.79 -15.88 -3.28
N LYS A 45 -10.08 -16.34 -4.51
CA LYS A 45 -9.05 -16.67 -5.50
C LYS A 45 -8.29 -15.42 -5.93
N ALA A 46 -8.99 -14.33 -6.22
CA ALA A 46 -8.38 -13.06 -6.59
C ALA A 46 -7.52 -12.52 -5.44
N LEU A 47 -8.05 -12.48 -4.23
CA LEU A 47 -7.34 -12.05 -3.03
C LEU A 47 -6.05 -12.86 -2.83
N GLY A 48 -6.13 -14.18 -2.94
CA GLY A 48 -4.97 -15.06 -2.83
C GLY A 48 -3.88 -14.75 -3.87
N ALA A 49 -4.29 -14.52 -5.12
CA ALA A 49 -3.37 -14.16 -6.20
C ALA A 49 -2.70 -12.79 -5.95
N TYR A 50 -3.46 -11.76 -5.57
CA TYR A 50 -2.91 -10.44 -5.25
C TYR A 50 -1.97 -10.48 -4.04
N LYS A 51 -2.37 -11.16 -2.96
CA LYS A 51 -1.52 -11.32 -1.77
C LYS A 51 -0.19 -11.97 -2.15
N LYS A 52 -0.24 -13.06 -2.92
CA LYS A 52 0.96 -13.77 -3.36
C LYS A 52 1.86 -12.88 -4.22
N GLU A 53 1.33 -12.27 -5.27
CA GLU A 53 2.13 -11.45 -6.19
C GLU A 53 2.78 -10.26 -5.48
N ILE A 54 2.02 -9.54 -4.64
CA ILE A 54 2.54 -8.41 -3.89
C ILE A 54 3.62 -8.88 -2.90
N SER A 55 3.42 -10.00 -2.20
CA SER A 55 4.43 -10.55 -1.29
C SER A 55 5.70 -10.98 -2.03
N ASP A 56 5.57 -11.70 -3.14
CA ASP A 56 6.71 -12.18 -3.94
C ASP A 56 7.53 -11.01 -4.49
N LEU A 57 6.87 -9.96 -5.01
CA LEU A 57 7.55 -8.80 -5.61
C LEU A 57 8.19 -7.86 -4.59
N THR A 58 7.76 -7.92 -3.32
CA THR A 58 8.25 -7.03 -2.26
C THR A 58 9.15 -7.73 -1.24
N GLU A 59 9.35 -9.04 -1.41
CA GLU A 59 10.17 -9.86 -0.52
C GLU A 59 11.60 -9.30 -0.40
N GLY A 60 12.09 -9.20 0.83
CA GLY A 60 13.43 -8.69 1.13
C GLY A 60 13.58 -7.17 1.12
N GLU A 61 12.63 -6.43 0.53
CA GLU A 61 12.65 -4.96 0.48
C GLU A 61 11.63 -4.32 1.44
N PHE A 62 10.40 -4.85 1.48
CA PHE A 62 9.32 -4.31 2.30
C PHE A 62 8.66 -5.40 3.13
N THR A 63 8.18 -5.03 4.31
CA THR A 63 7.28 -5.89 5.09
C THR A 63 5.84 -5.54 4.77
N VAL A 64 5.18 -6.27 3.88
CA VAL A 64 3.78 -6.04 3.53
C VAL A 64 2.86 -6.92 4.38
N ARG A 65 1.72 -6.37 4.81
CA ARG A 65 0.70 -7.07 5.59
C ARG A 65 -0.68 -6.86 5.00
N PHE A 66 -1.53 -7.88 5.14
CA PHE A 66 -2.93 -7.87 4.72
C PHE A 66 -3.84 -8.24 5.90
N PRO A 67 -4.06 -7.32 6.86
CA PRO A 67 -4.86 -7.62 8.04
C PRO A 67 -6.31 -7.96 7.63
N GLU A 68 -6.87 -9.02 8.21
CA GLU A 68 -8.20 -9.52 7.83
C GLU A 68 -9.31 -8.50 8.07
N ASP A 69 -9.19 -7.68 9.11
CA ASP A 69 -10.12 -6.59 9.44
C ASP A 69 -10.05 -5.40 8.47
N LYS A 70 -9.06 -5.40 7.55
CA LYS A 70 -8.89 -4.41 6.48
C LYS A 70 -9.21 -4.99 5.10
N ILE A 71 -9.90 -6.12 5.03
CA ILE A 71 -10.42 -6.68 3.78
C ILE A 71 -11.94 -6.57 3.84
N ILE A 72 -12.50 -5.67 3.03
CA ILE A 72 -13.94 -5.38 3.04
C ILE A 72 -14.53 -5.80 1.71
N THR A 73 -15.64 -6.53 1.77
CA THR A 73 -16.50 -6.80 0.63
C THR A 73 -17.75 -5.95 0.78
N ALA A 74 -18.00 -5.03 -0.16
CA ALA A 74 -19.20 -4.20 -0.15
C ALA A 74 -20.44 -4.99 -0.65
N ASP A 75 -21.44 -4.33 -1.20
CA ASP A 75 -22.75 -4.92 -1.52
C ASP A 75 -23.18 -4.73 -2.99
N TRP A 76 -22.23 -4.48 -3.88
CA TRP A 76 -22.41 -4.12 -5.30
C TRP A 76 -23.09 -2.77 -5.55
N THR A 77 -23.40 -2.00 -4.51
CA THR A 77 -23.96 -0.65 -4.65
C THR A 77 -22.87 0.40 -4.63
N THR A 78 -23.08 1.50 -5.34
CA THR A 78 -22.16 2.66 -5.30
C THR A 78 -22.00 3.18 -3.87
N THR A 79 -23.10 3.27 -3.11
CA THR A 79 -23.07 3.76 -1.72
C THR A 79 -22.26 2.83 -0.82
N GLY A 80 -22.51 1.52 -0.86
CA GLY A 80 -21.77 0.56 -0.04
C GLY A 80 -20.28 0.51 -0.38
N VAL A 81 -19.93 0.65 -1.66
CA VAL A 81 -18.54 0.76 -2.11
C VAL A 81 -17.88 2.05 -1.60
N GLN A 82 -18.58 3.19 -1.69
CA GLN A 82 -18.09 4.47 -1.16
C GLN A 82 -17.82 4.40 0.34
N GLU A 83 -18.77 3.83 1.11
CA GLU A 83 -18.61 3.66 2.56
C GLU A 83 -17.43 2.75 2.92
N ALA A 84 -17.25 1.65 2.19
CA ALA A 84 -16.11 0.75 2.38
C ALA A 84 -14.77 1.44 2.08
N ILE A 85 -14.71 2.24 1.01
CA ILE A 85 -13.53 3.02 0.63
C ILE A 85 -13.23 4.09 1.67
N ASP A 86 -14.23 4.85 2.11
CA ASP A 86 -14.06 5.92 3.10
C ASP A 86 -13.58 5.38 4.44
N ARG A 87 -14.09 4.22 4.85
CA ARG A 87 -13.60 3.51 6.03
C ARG A 87 -12.10 3.22 5.92
N GLN A 88 -11.62 2.71 4.80
CA GLN A 88 -10.20 2.39 4.61
C GLN A 88 -9.32 3.64 4.50
N LEU A 89 -9.79 4.67 3.80
CA LEU A 89 -9.07 5.94 3.65
C LEU A 89 -8.95 6.72 4.95
N THR A 90 -9.89 6.55 5.89
CA THR A 90 -9.86 7.21 7.20
C THR A 90 -9.18 6.37 8.30
N ASP A 91 -9.04 5.06 8.10
CA ASP A 91 -8.41 4.16 9.08
C ASP A 91 -6.89 4.40 9.18
N PRO A 92 -6.36 4.82 10.34
CA PRO A 92 -4.91 5.07 10.50
C PRO A 92 -4.07 3.79 10.43
N GLY A 93 -4.68 2.61 10.55
CA GLY A 93 -4.02 1.32 10.40
C GLY A 93 -3.85 0.88 8.94
N VAL A 94 -4.35 1.64 7.97
CA VAL A 94 -4.23 1.37 6.53
C VAL A 94 -3.25 2.36 5.92
N ASP A 95 -2.14 1.87 5.38
CA ASP A 95 -1.13 2.69 4.71
C ASP A 95 -1.45 2.86 3.21
N ILE A 96 -1.97 1.81 2.54
CA ILE A 96 -2.33 1.80 1.12
C ILE A 96 -3.70 1.13 0.94
N LEU A 97 -4.56 1.70 0.08
CA LEU A 97 -5.82 1.09 -0.33
C LEU A 97 -5.72 0.45 -1.73
N ILE A 98 -6.30 -0.72 -1.93
CA ILE A 98 -6.54 -1.31 -3.26
C ILE A 98 -8.04 -1.56 -3.45
N THR A 99 -8.62 -1.03 -4.53
CA THR A 99 -10.04 -1.28 -4.88
C THR A 99 -10.15 -2.35 -5.97
N LEU A 100 -10.40 -3.59 -5.55
CA LEU A 100 -10.51 -4.77 -6.40
C LEU A 100 -11.92 -4.93 -6.98
N GLY A 101 -12.26 -4.01 -7.89
CA GLY A 101 -13.51 -4.03 -8.63
C GLY A 101 -13.66 -2.80 -9.52
N VAL A 102 -14.57 -2.87 -10.49
CA VAL A 102 -14.81 -1.79 -11.45
C VAL A 102 -15.48 -0.59 -10.79
N ILE A 103 -16.43 -0.82 -9.87
CA ILE A 103 -17.15 0.25 -9.18
C ILE A 103 -16.16 1.00 -8.29
N GLY A 104 -15.41 0.29 -7.43
CA GLY A 104 -14.43 0.90 -6.53
C GLY A 104 -13.25 1.54 -7.25
N SER A 105 -12.78 0.95 -8.36
CA SER A 105 -11.73 1.58 -9.18
C SER A 105 -12.22 2.88 -9.84
N THR A 106 -13.46 2.89 -10.33
CA THR A 106 -14.08 4.08 -10.94
C THR A 106 -14.34 5.16 -9.90
N GLU A 107 -14.80 4.76 -8.70
CA GLU A 107 -15.12 5.67 -7.61
C GLU A 107 -13.88 6.45 -7.15
N ILE A 108 -12.75 5.78 -6.87
CA ILE A 108 -11.54 6.48 -6.42
C ILE A 108 -10.88 7.30 -7.53
N ALA A 109 -11.08 6.90 -8.79
CA ALA A 109 -10.55 7.59 -9.96
C ALA A 109 -11.12 9.00 -10.16
N VAL A 110 -12.37 9.24 -9.74
CA VAL A 110 -13.04 10.55 -9.94
C VAL A 110 -12.93 11.47 -8.72
N ARG A 111 -12.25 11.05 -7.65
CA ARG A 111 -12.00 11.90 -6.48
C ARG A 111 -10.92 12.95 -6.78
N SER A 112 -11.05 14.13 -6.19
CA SER A 112 -10.11 15.26 -6.38
C SER A 112 -8.74 15.09 -5.71
N GLY A 113 -8.47 13.91 -5.16
CA GLY A 113 -7.23 13.55 -4.47
C GLY A 113 -7.52 12.64 -3.27
N LEU A 114 -6.52 11.85 -2.88
CA LEU A 114 -6.66 10.86 -1.82
C LEU A 114 -5.75 11.20 -0.62
N PRO A 115 -6.19 10.97 0.63
CA PRO A 115 -5.40 11.28 1.83
C PRO A 115 -4.20 10.35 2.01
N LYS A 116 -4.23 9.18 1.36
CA LYS A 116 -3.17 8.17 1.34
C LYS A 116 -3.12 7.49 -0.04
N PRO A 117 -2.03 6.80 -0.39
CA PRO A 117 -1.93 6.08 -1.66
C PRO A 117 -3.08 5.08 -1.86
N ALA A 118 -3.67 5.08 -3.06
CA ALA A 118 -4.61 4.06 -3.48
C ALA A 118 -4.35 3.57 -4.91
N ILE A 119 -4.68 2.30 -5.15
CA ILE A 119 -4.47 1.59 -6.41
C ILE A 119 -5.85 1.14 -6.95
N ALA A 120 -6.20 1.61 -8.14
CA ALA A 120 -7.39 1.23 -8.91
C ALA A 120 -6.98 0.38 -10.13
N PRO A 121 -6.85 -0.94 -10.00
CA PRO A 121 -6.42 -1.79 -11.12
C PRO A 121 -7.45 -1.95 -12.23
N TRP A 122 -8.73 -1.60 -12.00
CA TRP A 122 -9.83 -1.87 -12.93
C TRP A 122 -10.49 -0.62 -13.51
N VAL A 123 -9.70 0.44 -13.77
CA VAL A 123 -10.18 1.61 -14.50
C VAL A 123 -10.37 1.25 -15.97
N ILE A 124 -11.62 1.23 -16.45
CA ILE A 124 -11.96 0.81 -17.82
C ILE A 124 -11.58 1.87 -18.85
N ASP A 125 -12.02 3.11 -18.64
CA ASP A 125 -11.76 4.23 -19.54
C ASP A 125 -11.32 5.46 -18.72
N PRO A 126 -10.00 5.66 -18.54
CA PRO A 126 -9.51 6.80 -17.76
C PRO A 126 -9.87 8.14 -18.41
N VAL A 127 -9.92 8.21 -19.75
CA VAL A 127 -10.25 9.45 -20.47
C VAL A 127 -11.69 9.85 -20.21
N LEU A 128 -12.62 8.89 -20.21
CA LEU A 128 -14.03 9.13 -19.87
C LEU A 128 -14.21 9.63 -18.43
N LEU A 129 -13.36 9.18 -17.51
CA LEU A 129 -13.35 9.63 -16.12
C LEU A 129 -12.60 10.96 -15.91
N GLY A 130 -12.13 11.60 -16.98
CA GLY A 130 -11.37 12.85 -16.91
C GLY A 130 -9.93 12.68 -16.40
N LEU A 131 -9.45 11.44 -16.26
CA LEU A 131 -8.05 11.18 -15.91
C LEU A 131 -7.16 11.48 -17.10
N THR A 132 -6.28 12.46 -16.91
CA THR A 132 -5.23 12.78 -17.87
C THR A 132 -3.89 12.54 -17.17
N PRO A 133 -3.05 11.62 -17.69
CA PRO A 133 -1.72 11.42 -17.14
C PRO A 133 -0.96 12.75 -17.05
N ALA A 134 -0.40 13.05 -15.89
CA ALA A 134 0.42 14.23 -15.69
C ALA A 134 1.71 14.13 -16.53
N GLU A 135 2.29 15.27 -16.88
CA GLU A 135 3.63 15.32 -17.46
C GLU A 135 4.60 14.59 -16.51
N GLY A 136 5.22 13.50 -16.98
CA GLY A 136 6.06 12.61 -16.15
C GLY A 136 5.44 11.27 -15.77
N GLY A 137 4.22 10.95 -16.22
CA GLY A 137 3.62 9.61 -16.09
C GLY A 137 2.82 9.37 -14.80
N GLY A 138 2.56 10.43 -14.02
CA GLY A 138 1.63 10.36 -12.88
C GLY A 138 0.17 10.27 -13.32
N SER A 139 -0.73 9.86 -12.42
CA SER A 139 -2.16 9.66 -12.73
C SER A 139 -2.95 10.95 -13.01
N GLY A 140 -2.42 12.11 -12.66
CA GLY A 140 -3.14 13.38 -12.63
C GLY A 140 -3.95 13.61 -11.34
N VAL A 141 -4.07 12.59 -10.48
CA VAL A 141 -4.78 12.66 -9.20
C VAL A 141 -3.80 12.34 -8.07
N ARG A 142 -3.73 13.21 -7.05
CA ARG A 142 -2.81 13.03 -5.92
C ARG A 142 -3.09 11.70 -5.22
N ASN A 143 -2.03 10.92 -5.03
CA ASN A 143 -2.03 9.62 -4.35
C ASN A 143 -2.85 8.52 -5.05
N LEU A 144 -3.18 8.67 -6.33
CA LEU A 144 -3.83 7.62 -7.11
C LEU A 144 -2.84 6.94 -8.05
N TYR A 145 -2.86 5.61 -8.07
CA TYR A 145 -2.32 4.78 -9.15
C TYR A 145 -3.45 4.03 -9.82
N TYR A 146 -3.42 3.92 -11.15
CA TYR A 146 -4.36 3.09 -11.90
C TYR A 146 -3.66 2.39 -13.05
N LEU A 147 -4.21 1.26 -13.47
CA LEU A 147 -3.76 0.58 -14.68
C LEU A 147 -4.51 1.16 -15.88
N SER A 148 -3.77 1.49 -16.93
CA SER A 148 -4.34 1.82 -18.23
C SER A 148 -3.61 1.09 -19.34
N LYS A 149 -4.31 0.88 -20.45
CA LYS A 149 -3.66 0.35 -21.65
C LYS A 149 -2.54 1.30 -22.07
N PRO A 150 -1.35 0.79 -22.43
CA PRO A 150 -0.32 1.61 -23.03
C PRO A 150 -0.91 2.38 -24.21
N LYS A 151 -0.58 3.67 -24.32
CA LYS A 151 -0.88 4.44 -25.52
C LYS A 151 -0.13 3.75 -26.65
N ILE A 152 -0.84 3.01 -27.50
CA ILE A 152 -0.22 2.45 -28.71
C ILE A 152 0.13 3.66 -29.56
N LEU A 153 1.43 3.93 -29.71
CA LEU A 153 1.92 4.98 -30.58
C LEU A 153 1.49 4.62 -32.00
N GLY A 154 0.46 5.33 -32.49
CA GLY A 154 0.06 5.36 -33.89
C GLY A 154 0.72 6.53 -34.60
#